data_AF-A0A5B8U0P6-F1
#
_entry.id   AF-A0A5B8U0P6-F1
#
_cell.length_a   1.000
_cell.length_b   1.000
_cell.length_c   1.000
_cell.angle_alpha   90.00
_cell.angle_beta   90.00
_cell.angle_gamma   90.00
#
_symmetry.space_group_name_H-M   'P 1'
#
loop_
_entity.id
_entity.type
_entity.pdbx_description
1 polymer ?
#
loop_
_entity_poly.entity_id
_entity_poly.type
_entity_poly.pdbx_seq_one_letter_code
_entity_poly.pdbx_strand_id
1 'polypeptide(L)'
;MNAVRIWLPVAILVAGVALVIARGGDETSLEGASALWGAGLSVALLNWLHRVGVAGDRTRDDEDRARAYFDRHGHWPDEEPPPRR
;
A
#
# COMPACT_ATOMS: atom_id res chain seq x y z
N MET A 1 4.40 11.77 4.86
CA MET A 1 5.04 10.71 4.02
C MET A 1 4.47 10.60 2.61
N ASN A 2 3.61 11.53 2.15
CA ASN A 2 3.06 11.50 0.79
C ASN A 2 4.11 11.85 -0.28
N ALA A 3 5.16 12.58 0.10
CA ALA A 3 6.34 12.89 -0.71
C ALA A 3 6.90 11.62 -1.36
N VAL A 4 7.43 10.69 -0.58
CA VAL A 4 8.03 9.46 -1.13
C VAL A 4 6.99 8.58 -1.81
N ARG A 5 5.78 8.48 -1.25
CA ARG A 5 4.80 7.48 -1.71
C ARG A 5 4.15 7.82 -3.05
N ILE A 6 4.00 9.12 -3.36
CA ILE A 6 3.33 9.60 -4.58
C ILE A 6 4.35 10.29 -5.50
N TRP A 7 5.19 11.16 -4.96
CA TRP A 7 6.10 11.94 -5.81
C TRP A 7 7.24 11.10 -6.36
N LEU A 8 7.72 10.08 -5.66
CA LEU A 8 8.75 9.19 -6.21
C LEU A 8 8.27 8.44 -7.47
N PRO A 9 7.16 7.67 -7.45
CA PRO A 9 6.70 6.99 -8.65
C PRO A 9 6.33 7.99 -9.76
N VAL A 10 5.67 9.10 -9.43
CA VAL A 10 5.35 10.16 -10.41
C VAL A 10 6.61 10.74 -11.05
N ALA A 11 7.64 11.04 -10.27
CA ALA A 11 8.91 11.56 -10.78
C ALA A 11 9.59 10.57 -11.73
N ILE A 12 9.55 9.27 -11.42
CA ILE A 12 10.09 8.23 -12.31
C ILE A 12 9.32 8.18 -13.64
N LEU A 13 7.98 8.26 -13.60
CA LEU A 13 7.16 8.28 -14.82
C LEU A 13 7.44 9.53 -15.67
N VAL A 14 7.53 10.70 -15.03
CA VAL A 14 7.87 11.97 -15.68
C VAL A 14 9.28 11.92 -16.27
N ALA A 15 10.25 11.28 -15.61
CA ALA A 15 11.59 11.09 -16.14
C ALA A 15 11.58 10.27 -17.43
N GLY A 16 10.72 9.25 -17.53
CA GLY A 16 10.51 8.48 -18.77
C GLY A 16 10.00 9.36 -19.92
N VAL A 17 9.00 10.21 -19.65
CA VAL A 17 8.49 11.17 -20.64
C VAL A 17 9.58 12.17 -21.05
N ALA A 18 10.31 12.72 -20.08
CA ALA A 18 11.38 13.67 -20.33
C ALA A 18 12.51 13.07 -21.17
N LEU A 19 12.84 11.79 -20.97
CA LEU A 19 13.85 11.08 -21.76
C LEU A 19 13.46 11.01 -23.25
N VAL A 20 12.21 10.65 -23.55
CA VAL A 20 11.70 10.57 -24.93
C VAL A 20 11.73 11.96 -25.59
N ILE A 21 11.26 12.99 -24.89
CA ILE A 21 11.25 14.36 -25.40
C ILE A 21 12.68 14.84 -25.68
N ALA A 22 13.60 14.62 -24.75
CA ALA A 22 14.99 15.08 -24.87
C ALA A 22 15.78 14.41 -26.00
N ARG A 23 15.42 13.18 -26.38
CA ARG A 23 16.06 12.43 -27.48
C ARG A 23 15.30 12.41 -28.79
N GLY A 24 14.13 13.06 -28.86
CA GLY A 24 13.35 13.12 -30.09
C GLY A 24 12.69 11.80 -30.47
N GLY A 25 12.50 10.87 -29.51
CA GLY A 25 11.74 9.65 -29.72
C GLY A 25 12.43 8.56 -30.55
N ASP A 26 13.75 8.47 -30.50
CA ASP A 26 14.50 7.33 -31.05
C ASP A 26 14.20 6.01 -30.30
N GLU A 27 14.49 4.88 -30.92
CA GLU A 27 14.24 3.54 -30.36
C GLU A 27 14.86 3.38 -28.96
N THR A 28 16.10 3.85 -28.78
CA THR A 28 16.80 3.81 -27.49
C THR A 28 16.11 4.62 -26.40
N SER A 29 15.53 5.79 -26.71
CA SER A 29 14.77 6.55 -25.72
C SER A 29 13.44 5.90 -25.34
N LEU A 30 12.78 5.22 -26.29
CA LEU A 30 11.56 4.46 -26.04
C LEU A 30 11.84 3.24 -25.15
N GLU A 31 12.91 2.49 -25.41
CA GLU A 31 13.35 1.41 -24.53
C GLU A 31 13.65 1.91 -23.12
N GLY A 32 14.42 2.99 -22.99
CA GLY A 32 14.73 3.59 -21.69
C GLY A 32 13.49 4.11 -20.95
N ALA A 33 12.54 4.71 -21.67
CA ALA A 33 11.29 5.18 -21.09
C ALA A 33 10.40 4.01 -20.63
N SER A 34 10.36 2.92 -21.38
CA SER A 34 9.63 1.71 -20.98
C SER A 34 10.18 1.10 -19.69
N ALA A 35 11.51 1.08 -19.52
CA ALA A 35 12.16 0.62 -18.30
C ALA A 35 11.83 1.53 -17.11
N LEU A 36 11.89 2.86 -17.30
CA LEU A 36 11.51 3.83 -16.28
C LEU A 36 10.04 3.69 -15.89
N TRP A 37 9.14 3.50 -16.84
CA TRP A 37 7.73 3.31 -16.55
C TRP A 37 7.46 2.01 -15.81
N GLY A 38 8.13 0.91 -16.20
CA GLY A 38 8.08 -0.35 -15.46
C GLY A 38 8.51 -0.19 -14.00
N ALA A 39 9.61 0.52 -13.76
CA ALA A 39 10.08 0.84 -12.41
C ALA A 39 9.09 1.71 -11.62
N GLY A 40 8.60 2.81 -12.22
CA GLY A 40 7.67 3.74 -11.57
C GLY A 40 6.34 3.09 -11.21
N LEU A 41 5.78 2.28 -12.10
CA LEU A 41 4.55 1.51 -11.86
C LEU A 41 4.75 0.43 -10.80
N SER A 42 5.90 -0.26 -10.81
CA SER A 42 6.23 -1.25 -9.78
C SER A 42 6.31 -0.62 -8.39
N VAL A 43 6.97 0.54 -8.27
CA VAL A 43 7.03 1.31 -7.01
C VAL A 43 5.64 1.74 -6.56
N ALA A 44 4.81 2.24 -7.48
CA ALA A 44 3.44 2.63 -7.17
C ALA A 44 2.60 1.43 -6.67
N LEU A 45 2.72 0.28 -7.32
CA LEU A 45 2.05 -0.96 -6.95
C LEU A 45 2.48 -1.45 -5.56
N LEU A 46 3.79 -1.48 -5.28
CA LEU A 46 4.32 -1.90 -3.98
C LEU A 46 3.82 -0.98 -2.85
N ASN A 47 3.82 0.33 -3.09
CA ASN A 47 3.26 1.31 -2.14
C ASN A 47 1.76 1.09 -1.90
N TRP A 48 1.01 0.73 -2.93
CA TRP A 48 -0.40 0.41 -2.82
C TRP A 48 -0.63 -0.88 -2.03
N LEU A 49 0.09 -1.95 -2.35
CA LEU A 49 -0.01 -3.24 -1.66
C LEU A 49 0.34 -3.10 -0.17
N HIS A 50 1.41 -2.35 0.15
CA HIS A 50 1.79 -2.05 1.53
C HIS A 50 0.65 -1.33 2.28
N ARG A 51 -0.03 -0.38 1.64
CA ARG A 51 -1.18 0.31 2.26
C ARG A 51 -2.33 -0.65 2.54
N VAL A 52 -2.63 -1.56 1.61
CA VAL A 52 -3.68 -2.56 1.80
C VAL A 52 -3.32 -3.52 2.94
N GLY A 53 -2.06 -3.97 2.99
CA GLY A 53 -1.57 -4.83 4.09
C GLY A 53 -1.69 -4.18 5.46
N VAL A 54 -1.19 -2.95 5.62
CA VAL A 54 -1.25 -2.20 6.89
C VAL A 54 -2.69 -1.86 7.29
N ALA A 55 -3.61 -1.69 6.33
CA ALA A 55 -5.02 -1.51 6.66
C ALA A 55 -5.63 -2.77 7.29
N GLY A 56 -5.18 -3.96 6.89
CA GLY A 56 -5.62 -5.24 7.46
C GLY A 56 -5.07 -5.54 8.85
N ASP A 57 -3.89 -5.02 9.20
CA ASP A 57 -3.29 -5.21 10.54
C ASP A 57 -4.20 -4.69 11.65
N ARG A 58 -4.90 -3.56 11.43
CA ARG A 58 -5.86 -3.04 12.43
C ARG A 58 -7.01 -4.00 12.70
N THR A 59 -7.54 -4.64 11.66
CA THR A 59 -8.62 -5.61 11.83
C THR A 59 -8.14 -6.83 12.61
N ARG A 60 -6.91 -7.29 12.36
CA ARG A 60 -6.28 -8.36 13.16
C ARG A 60 -6.08 -7.96 14.62
N ASP A 61 -5.58 -6.75 14.88
CA ASP A 61 -5.39 -6.25 16.24
C ASP A 61 -6.74 -6.14 16.99
N ASP A 62 -7.80 -5.69 16.30
CA ASP A 62 -9.14 -5.61 16.86
C ASP A 62 -9.71 -7.01 17.19
N GLU A 63 -9.53 -7.98 16.30
CA GLU A 63 -9.90 -9.39 16.55
C GLU A 63 -9.15 -9.99 17.73
N ASP A 64 -7.83 -9.79 17.80
CA ASP A 64 -7.01 -10.33 18.88
C ASP A 64 -7.37 -9.70 20.23
N ARG A 65 -7.72 -8.41 20.24
CA ARG A 65 -8.25 -7.73 21.43
C ARG A 65 -9.61 -8.30 21.84
N ALA A 66 -10.49 -8.61 20.88
CA ALA A 66 -11.78 -9.23 21.15
C ALA A 66 -11.63 -10.65 21.73
N ARG A 67 -10.71 -11.46 21.19
CA ARG A 67 -10.38 -12.79 21.73
C ARG A 67 -9.85 -12.69 23.15
N ALA A 68 -8.91 -11.78 23.40
CA ALA A 68 -8.37 -11.57 24.75
C ALA A 68 -9.44 -11.08 25.74
N TYR A 69 -10.46 -10.35 25.27
CA TYR A 69 -11.60 -9.98 26.10
C TYR A 69 -12.46 -11.21 26.43
N PHE A 70 -12.78 -12.04 25.43
CA PHE A 70 -13.53 -13.27 25.61
C PHE A 70 -12.85 -14.22 26.60
N ASP A 71 -11.54 -14.44 26.47
CA ASP A 71 -10.79 -15.31 27.39
C ASP A 71 -10.84 -14.83 28.85
N ARG A 72 -10.92 -13.50 29.06
CA ARG A 72 -10.98 -12.91 30.40
C ARG A 72 -12.39 -12.86 30.99
N HIS A 73 -13.42 -12.68 30.16
CA HIS A 73 -14.77 -12.39 30.64
C HIS A 73 -15.82 -13.44 30.25
N GLY A 74 -15.47 -14.43 29.42
CA GLY A 74 -16.36 -15.52 28.98
C GLY A 74 -17.50 -15.10 28.05
N HIS A 75 -17.45 -13.90 27.47
CA HIS A 75 -18.41 -13.38 26.51
C HIS A 75 -17.70 -12.40 25.56
N TRP A 76 -18.24 -12.19 24.37
CA TRP A 76 -17.66 -11.24 23.42
C TRP A 76 -17.92 -9.78 23.88
N PRO A 77 -17.05 -8.83 23.52
CA PRO A 77 -17.18 -7.44 23.98
C PRO A 77 -18.43 -6.72 23.45
N ASP A 78 -19.05 -7.25 22.39
CA ASP A 78 -20.30 -6.79 21.78
C ASP A 78 -21.53 -7.57 22.25
N GLU A 79 -21.37 -8.60 23.08
CA GLU A 79 -22.45 -9.38 23.67
C GLU A 79 -22.83 -8.88 25.07
N GLU A 80 -24.09 -9.05 25.45
CA GLU A 80 -24.50 -8.81 26.85
C GLU A 80 -23.93 -9.91 27.77
N PRO A 81 -23.40 -9.55 28.95
CA PRO A 81 -22.85 -10.53 29.88
C PRO A 81 -23.91 -11.58 30.27
N PRO A 82 -23.55 -12.88 30.31
CA PRO A 82 -24.49 -13.91 30.70
C PRO A 82 -25.00 -13.65 32.14
N PRO A 83 -26.30 -13.88 32.40
CA PRO A 83 -26.87 -13.65 33.71
C PRO A 83 -26.16 -14.49 34.78
N ARG A 84 -25.66 -13.83 35.83
CA ARG A 84 -25.02 -14.50 36.98
C ARG A 84 -26.01 -15.50 37.60
N ARG A 85 -25.70 -16.79 37.50
CA ARG A 85 -26.41 -17.87 38.20
C ARG A 85 -25.82 -18.12 39.56
#